data_AF-A0A7X0C7P0-F1
#
_entry.id   AF-A0A7X0C7P0-F1
#
_cell.length_a   1.000
_cell.length_b   1.000
_cell.length_c   1.000
_cell.angle_alpha   90.00
_cell.angle_beta   90.00
_cell.angle_gamma   90.00
#
_symmetry.space_group_name_H-M   'P 1'
#
loop_
_entity.id
_entity.type
_entity.pdbx_description
1 polymer ?
#
loop_
_entity_poly.entity_id
_entity_poly.type
_entity_poly.pdbx_seq_one_letter_code
_entity_poly.pdbx_strand_id
1 'polypeptide(L)'
;MGLLGLLFGWPLAPVRGVIRLGELIQEQVEREMSDPVAVRRELEELDRVAAAGLISEEEHAERMQEVLQRMIGPPAEVDAAATEPEDGER
;
A
#
# COMPACT_ATOMS: atom_id res chain seq x y z
N MET A 1 -31.59 -5.77 -33.36
CA MET A 1 -30.98 -4.45 -33.05
C MET A 1 -29.46 -4.58 -32.84
N GLY A 2 -28.70 -5.11 -33.82
CA GLY A 2 -27.30 -5.52 -33.59
C GLY A 2 -26.22 -4.75 -34.37
N LEU A 3 -26.54 -4.22 -35.56
CA LEU A 3 -25.53 -3.63 -36.45
C LEU A 3 -25.39 -2.10 -36.29
N LEU A 4 -26.50 -1.39 -36.07
CA LEU A 4 -26.48 0.06 -35.87
C LEU A 4 -25.80 0.44 -34.54
N GLY A 5 -26.07 -0.31 -33.46
CA GLY A 5 -25.38 -0.10 -32.18
C GLY A 5 -23.88 -0.39 -32.26
N LEU A 6 -23.46 -1.36 -33.09
CA LEU A 6 -22.06 -1.63 -33.39
C LEU A 6 -21.42 -0.47 -34.16
N LEU A 7 -22.12 0.11 -35.15
CA LEU A 7 -21.60 1.23 -35.93
C LEU A 7 -21.50 2.54 -35.13
N PHE A 8 -22.41 2.79 -34.17
CA PHE A 8 -22.33 3.94 -33.26
C PHE A 8 -21.41 3.70 -32.05
N GLY A 9 -21.25 2.45 -31.62
CA GLY A 9 -20.36 2.08 -30.54
C GLY A 9 -18.90 1.93 -30.97
N TRP A 10 -18.65 1.58 -32.23
CA TRP A 10 -17.31 1.40 -32.80
C TRP A 10 -16.45 2.67 -32.75
N PRO A 11 -16.96 3.88 -33.04
CA PRO A 11 -16.22 5.12 -32.82
C PRO A 11 -15.80 5.35 -31.36
N LEU A 12 -16.53 4.77 -30.40
CA LEU A 12 -16.23 4.83 -28.96
C LEU A 12 -15.36 3.65 -28.49
N ALA A 13 -15.00 2.71 -29.37
CA ALA A 13 -14.10 1.60 -29.04
C ALA A 13 -12.71 2.07 -28.56
N PRO A 14 -12.08 3.13 -29.13
CA PRO A 14 -10.82 3.65 -28.63
C PRO A 14 -10.91 4.17 -27.19
N VAL A 15 -12.00 4.87 -26.84
CA VAL A 15 -12.24 5.37 -25.48
C VAL A 15 -12.37 4.22 -24.50
N ARG A 16 -13.11 3.17 -24.87
CA ARG A 16 -13.19 1.93 -24.06
C ARG A 16 -11.82 1.26 -23.90
N GLY A 17 -10.96 1.30 -24.92
CA GLY A 17 -9.59 0.80 -24.82
C GLY A 17 -8.75 1.52 -23.76
N VAL A 18 -8.84 2.86 -23.70
CA VAL A 18 -8.14 3.67 -22.68
C VAL A 18 -8.66 3.37 -21.28
N ILE A 19 -9.98 3.25 -21.10
CA ILE A 19 -10.57 2.89 -19.79
C ILE A 19 -10.04 1.53 -19.31
N ARG A 20 -10.01 0.54 -20.19
CA ARG A 20 -9.48 -0.80 -19.87
C ARG A 20 -7.99 -0.79 -19.54
N LEU A 21 -7.21 0.07 -20.20
CA LEU A 21 -5.81 0.27 -19.87
C LEU A 21 -5.65 0.93 -18.48
N GLY A 22 -6.51 1.89 -18.15
CA GLY A 22 -6.56 2.49 -16.82
C GLY A 22 -6.85 1.47 -15.72
N GLU A 23 -7.84 0.59 -15.93
CA GLU A 23 -8.15 -0.53 -15.03
C GLU A 23 -6.93 -1.45 -14.83
N LEU A 24 -6.24 -1.82 -15.91
CA LEU A 24 -5.06 -2.67 -15.85
C LEU A 24 -3.90 -2.00 -15.08
N ILE A 25 -3.67 -0.71 -15.31
CA ILE A 25 -2.66 0.06 -14.59
C ILE A 25 -3.02 0.14 -13.11
N GLN A 26 -4.28 0.41 -12.78
CA GLN A 26 -4.74 0.44 -11.40
C GLN A 26 -4.50 -0.90 -10.71
N GLU A 27 -4.84 -2.01 -11.35
CA GLU A 27 -4.64 -3.35 -10.80
C GLU A 27 -3.16 -3.68 -10.59
N GLN A 28 -2.29 -3.23 -11.50
CA GLN A 28 -0.84 -3.36 -11.34
C GLN A 28 -0.31 -2.48 -10.21
N VAL A 29 -0.79 -1.25 -10.08
CA VAL A 29 -0.40 -0.33 -9.01
C VAL A 29 -0.84 -0.86 -7.65
N GLU A 30 -2.04 -1.42 -7.53
CA GLU A 30 -2.52 -2.04 -6.29
C GLU A 30 -1.63 -3.22 -5.89
N ARG A 31 -1.17 -4.03 -6.86
CA ARG A 31 -0.21 -5.12 -6.61
C ARG A 31 1.16 -4.61 -6.21
N GLU A 32 1.69 -3.61 -6.91
CA GLU A 32 3.02 -3.03 -6.67
C GLU A 32 3.08 -2.27 -5.34
N MET A 33 2.05 -1.49 -5.01
CA MET A 33 1.91 -0.80 -3.73
C MET A 33 1.75 -1.77 -2.55
N SER A 34 1.25 -2.97 -2.81
CA SER A 34 1.17 -4.06 -1.83
C SER A 34 2.40 -4.98 -1.87
N ASP A 35 3.40 -4.71 -2.71
CA ASP A 35 4.51 -5.64 -2.93
C ASP A 35 5.56 -5.52 -1.81
N PRO A 36 5.78 -6.58 -1.01
CA PRO A 36 6.83 -6.61 0.01
C PRO A 36 8.25 -6.40 -0.55
N VAL A 37 8.46 -6.54 -1.87
CA VAL A 37 9.75 -6.30 -2.52
C VAL A 37 10.17 -4.83 -2.46
N ALA A 38 9.24 -3.88 -2.55
CA ALA A 38 9.58 -2.45 -2.49
C ALA A 38 10.12 -2.06 -1.11
N VAL A 39 9.45 -2.49 -0.05
CA VAL A 39 9.86 -2.31 1.35
C VAL A 39 11.22 -2.95 1.59
N ARG A 40 11.44 -4.18 1.10
CA ARG A 40 12.72 -4.86 1.23
C ARG A 40 13.88 -4.09 0.60
N ARG A 41 13.69 -3.52 -0.59
CA ARG A 41 14.72 -2.68 -1.24
C ARG A 41 15.04 -1.42 -0.45
N GLU A 42 14.03 -0.79 0.14
CA GLU A 42 14.21 0.41 0.96
C GLU A 42 14.98 0.09 2.25
N LEU A 43 14.68 -1.03 2.91
CA LEU A 43 15.45 -1.52 4.06
C LEU A 43 16.90 -1.84 3.69
N GLU A 44 17.14 -2.48 2.54
CA GLU A 44 18.50 -2.74 2.03
C GLU A 44 19.27 -1.44 1.71
N GLU A 45 18.59 -0.35 1.36
CA GLU A 45 19.19 0.98 1.20
C GLU A 45 19.60 1.57 2.56
N LEU A 46 18.72 1.48 3.54
CA LEU A 46 18.95 1.91 4.92
C LEU A 46 20.14 1.18 5.56
N ASP A 47 20.21 -0.14 5.41
CA ASP A 47 21.33 -0.97 5.89
C ASP A 47 22.65 -0.54 5.23
N ARG A 48 22.64 -0.25 3.92
CA ARG A 48 23.83 0.23 3.19
C ARG A 48 24.31 1.57 3.72
N VAL A 49 23.38 2.50 3.99
CA VAL A 49 23.68 3.84 4.51
C VAL A 49 24.21 3.76 5.95
N ALA A 50 23.64 2.88 6.78
CA ALA A 50 24.14 2.60 8.13
C ALA A 50 25.54 1.97 8.10
N ALA A 51 25.76 0.97 7.24
CA ALA A 51 27.07 0.32 7.08
C ALA A 51 28.15 1.28 6.54
N ALA A 52 27.75 2.29 5.76
CA ALA A 52 28.62 3.38 5.32
C ALA A 52 28.91 4.43 6.42
N GLY A 53 28.30 4.30 7.60
CA GLY A 53 28.45 5.23 8.71
C GLY A 53 27.80 6.60 8.47
N LEU A 54 26.86 6.69 7.54
CA LEU A 54 26.17 7.93 7.18
C LEU A 54 24.98 8.24 8.10
N ILE A 55 24.52 7.24 8.87
CA ILE A 55 23.48 7.36 9.91
C ILE A 55 23.90 6.58 11.15
N SER A 56 23.42 6.99 12.32
CA SER A 56 23.65 6.26 13.57
C SER A 56 22.78 4.99 13.65
N GLU A 57 23.12 4.08 14.58
CA GLU A 57 22.31 2.88 14.80
C GLU A 57 20.89 3.20 15.31
N GLU A 58 20.74 4.16 16.24
CA GLU A 58 19.43 4.66 16.65
C GLU A 58 18.62 5.20 15.45
N GLU A 59 19.22 6.05 14.61
CA GLU A 59 18.54 6.64 13.45
C GLU A 59 18.18 5.57 12.41
N HIS A 60 19.01 4.55 12.24
CA HIS A 60 18.70 3.40 11.40
C HIS A 60 17.49 2.62 11.92
N ALA A 61 17.46 2.34 13.22
CA ALA A 61 16.37 1.60 13.87
C ALA A 61 15.03 2.35 13.77
N GLU A 62 15.03 3.66 14.02
CA GLU A 62 13.83 4.51 13.91
C GLU A 62 13.27 4.48 12.49
N ARG A 63 14.10 4.73 11.47
CA ARG A 63 13.64 4.75 10.08
C ARG A 63 13.21 3.38 9.56
N MET A 64 13.86 2.31 9.98
CA MET A 64 13.41 0.95 9.66
C MET A 64 12.02 0.66 10.25
N GLN A 65 11.76 1.16 11.46
CA GLN A 65 10.46 1.03 12.10
C GLN A 65 9.37 1.82 11.37
N GLU A 66 9.67 3.03 10.89
CA GLU A 66 8.76 3.83 10.05
C GLU A 66 8.40 3.13 8.74
N VAL A 67 9.40 2.57 8.04
CA VAL A 67 9.21 1.83 6.78
C VAL A 67 8.29 0.61 7.00
N LEU A 68 8.51 -0.14 8.08
CA LEU A 68 7.67 -1.28 8.45
C LEU A 68 6.26 -0.87 8.88
N GLN A 69 6.10 0.21 9.64
CA GLN A 69 4.81 0.72 10.09
C GLN A 69 3.92 1.14 8.91
N ARG A 70 4.51 1.74 7.86
CA ARG A 70 3.80 2.10 6.63
C ARG A 70 3.27 0.88 5.88
N MET A 71 3.98 -0.25 5.91
CA MET A 71 3.57 -1.50 5.26
C MET A 71 2.44 -2.20 6.02
N ILE A 72 2.51 -2.24 7.35
CA ILE A 72 1.54 -2.95 8.20
C ILE A 72 0.28 -2.09 8.44
N GLY A 73 0.34 -0.79 8.16
CA GLY A 73 -0.68 0.19 8.55
C GLY A 73 -0.54 0.56 10.02
N PRO A 74 -1.20 1.63 10.50
CA PRO A 74 -1.21 1.94 11.94
C PRO A 74 -1.66 0.68 12.70
N PRO A 75 -1.08 0.39 13.89
CA PRO A 75 -1.59 -0.71 14.69
C PRO A 75 -3.09 -0.45 14.84
N ALA A 76 -3.93 -1.37 14.36
CA ALA A 76 -5.33 -1.39 14.75
C ALA A 76 -5.29 -1.22 16.27
N GLU A 77 -6.01 -0.23 16.81
CA GLU A 77 -6.04 0.06 18.24
C GLU A 77 -6.48 -1.23 18.95
N VAL A 78 -5.53 -2.11 19.27
CA VAL A 78 -5.83 -3.43 19.81
C VAL A 78 -6.21 -3.18 21.25
N ASP A 79 -7.52 -3.10 21.46
CA ASP A 79 -8.18 -3.59 22.65
C ASP A 79 -8.00 -2.78 23.94
N ALA A 80 -7.86 -1.45 23.85
CA ALA A 80 -7.97 -0.56 25.02
C ALA A 80 -9.41 -0.38 25.54
N ALA A 81 -10.42 -0.88 24.82
CA ALA A 81 -11.83 -0.79 25.20
C ALA A 81 -12.40 -2.06 25.85
N ALA A 82 -11.64 -3.17 25.93
CA ALA A 82 -12.13 -4.44 26.51
C ALA A 82 -11.74 -4.66 27.98
N THR A 83 -11.11 -3.68 28.63
CA THR A 83 -10.83 -3.74 30.07
C THR A 83 -11.34 -2.50 30.78
N GLU A 84 -12.65 -2.27 30.74
CA GLU A 84 -13.31 -1.68 31.90
C GLU A 84 -13.49 -2.80 32.93
N PRO A 85 -12.85 -2.75 34.11
CA PRO A 85 -13.24 -3.61 35.21
C PRO A 85 -14.65 -3.17 35.65
N GLU A 86 -15.63 -4.08 35.54
CA GLU A 86 -16.95 -3.86 36.11
C GLU A 86 -16.79 -3.52 37.59
N ASP A 87 -17.02 -2.24 37.87
CA ASP A 87 -16.99 -1.63 39.19
C ASP A 87 -18.07 -2.29 40.06
N GLY A 88 -17.72 -2.55 41.31
CA GLY A 88 -18.49 -3.45 42.17
C GLY A 88 -19.88 -2.93 42.49
N GLU A 89 -20.89 -3.75 42.23
CA GLU A 89 -22.19 -3.62 42.90
C GLU A 89 -22.10 -4.23 44.31
N ARG A 90 -22.20 -3.34 45.30
CA ARG A 90 -22.54 -3.65 46.69
C ARG A 90 -24.05 -3.76 46.84
#